data_AF-A0A947CR04-F1
#
_entry.id   AF-A0A947CR04-F1
#
_cell.length_a   1.000
_cell.length_b   1.000
_cell.length_c   1.000
_cell.angle_alpha   90.00
_cell.angle_beta   90.00
_cell.angle_gamma   90.00
#
_symmetry.space_group_name_H-M   'P 1'
#
loop_
_entity.id
_entity.type
_entity.pdbx_description
1 polymer ?
#
loop_
_entity_poly.entity_id
_entity_poly.type
_entity_poly.pdbx_seq_one_letter_code
_entity_poly.pdbx_strand_id
1 'polypeptide(L)'
;VQIKDSIAVLPTGITAKVRGLQVHGEEVETVRAGSRCAINLAQVAVTELRRGDVLTHPGELHPSHILDVRLKFLDTSVEPLKTRQRVLIHHATTQVLGTVTLLDSPTLEPGGEALAQLRIDRDTPLCAIPGDRFLIRGFVPQEHYGTTIGGGEVLRVQAAKLKPRNADTQALAALERADQSERLVHEISRSNHRGLSRQELGQRVGLTTDDLSDQIDELVASGELIAAAHSEGAEVLIVPAVLARLEKRTTDLLAKHPTSDGLPTAELREKLPTALPSPVFELLLAELIRRGGVEIEGGKIRPKQPKVELSPLARTIEGHFESWGLTPPRPKELASKLGNDAGQTATALSSLLRDERIVKVKPDLYVHAAAIAELQGKLEAHLDANGQITPAEWKGITGASRKYSIPLAEYFDGIKLTLRVGDVRKRRG
;
A
#
# COMPACT_ATOMS: atom_id res chain seq x y z
N VAL A 1 -22.85 -17.92 14.09
CA VAL A 1 -21.96 -18.63 15.04
C VAL A 1 -22.39 -20.09 15.13
N GLN A 2 -21.43 -20.99 15.17
CA GLN A 2 -21.59 -22.43 15.30
C GLN A 2 -20.59 -22.98 16.33
N ILE A 3 -20.82 -24.22 16.77
CA ILE A 3 -19.89 -24.90 17.69
C ILE A 3 -18.51 -25.02 17.03
N LYS A 4 -17.45 -24.89 17.83
CA LYS A 4 -16.01 -24.86 17.45
C LYS A 4 -15.53 -23.57 16.79
N ASP A 5 -16.40 -22.61 16.50
CA ASP A 5 -15.97 -21.30 16.02
C ASP A 5 -14.98 -20.65 16.99
N SER A 6 -13.97 -19.99 16.41
CA SER A 6 -13.14 -19.05 17.14
C SER A 6 -13.87 -17.70 17.22
N ILE A 7 -13.93 -17.14 18.42
CA ILE A 7 -14.63 -15.90 18.76
C ILE A 7 -13.68 -15.00 19.55
N ALA A 8 -13.75 -13.70 19.31
CA ALA A 8 -13.14 -12.67 20.11
C ALA A 8 -14.20 -12.00 21.00
N VAL A 9 -13.84 -11.76 22.26
CA VAL A 9 -14.59 -10.92 23.20
C VAL A 9 -14.04 -9.51 23.09
N LEU A 10 -14.88 -8.55 22.74
CA LEU A 10 -14.52 -7.14 22.63
C LEU A 10 -15.19 -6.33 23.75
N PRO A 11 -14.53 -5.30 24.30
CA PRO A 11 -13.26 -4.71 23.83
C PRO A 11 -11.99 -5.35 24.39
N THR A 12 -12.08 -6.36 25.26
CA THR A 12 -10.93 -6.95 25.97
C THR A 12 -9.95 -7.68 25.05
N GLY A 13 -10.39 -8.13 23.87
CA GLY A 13 -9.57 -8.84 22.89
C GLY A 13 -9.31 -10.31 23.23
N ILE A 14 -9.99 -10.86 24.25
CA ILE A 14 -9.83 -12.25 24.65
C ILE A 14 -10.35 -13.14 23.52
N THR A 15 -9.56 -14.12 23.09
CA THR A 15 -10.00 -15.10 22.09
C THR A 15 -10.41 -16.39 22.77
N ALA A 16 -11.50 -16.99 22.29
CA ALA A 16 -12.11 -18.17 22.85
C ALA A 16 -12.69 -19.07 21.75
N LYS A 17 -12.94 -20.34 22.08
CA LYS A 17 -13.66 -21.27 21.21
C LYS A 17 -15.06 -21.56 21.74
N VAL A 18 -16.04 -21.64 20.84
CA VAL A 18 -17.40 -22.04 21.19
C VAL A 18 -17.44 -23.55 21.45
N ARG A 19 -17.79 -23.96 22.67
CA ARG A 19 -17.93 -25.38 23.06
C ARG A 19 -19.35 -25.92 22.90
N GLY A 20 -20.34 -25.05 23.03
CA GLY A 20 -21.75 -25.41 22.93
C GLY A 20 -22.61 -24.16 22.80
N LEU A 21 -23.78 -24.34 22.20
CA LEU A 21 -24.77 -23.29 21.99
C LEU A 21 -26.12 -23.80 22.47
N GLN A 22 -26.91 -22.92 23.08
CA GLN A 22 -28.29 -23.22 23.47
C GLN A 22 -29.23 -22.08 23.10
N VAL A 23 -30.43 -22.42 22.66
CA VAL A 23 -31.53 -21.47 22.40
C VAL A 23 -32.76 -21.96 23.14
N HIS A 24 -33.32 -21.12 24.01
CA HIS A 24 -34.44 -21.47 24.88
C HIS A 24 -34.24 -22.76 25.73
N GLY A 25 -33.00 -23.08 26.08
CA GLY A 25 -32.64 -24.24 26.89
C GLY A 25 -32.28 -25.50 26.09
N GLU A 26 -32.56 -25.52 24.78
CA GLU A 26 -32.24 -26.63 23.89
C GLU A 26 -30.86 -26.46 23.26
N GLU A 27 -30.10 -27.55 23.18
CA GLU A 27 -28.79 -27.57 22.51
C GLU A 27 -28.95 -27.43 20.99
N VAL A 28 -28.14 -26.56 20.39
CA VAL A 28 -28.15 -26.31 18.94
C VAL A 28 -26.72 -26.28 18.40
N GLU A 29 -26.53 -26.66 17.14
CA GLU A 29 -25.21 -26.60 16.50
C GLU A 29 -24.86 -25.21 15.98
N THR A 30 -25.87 -24.42 15.62
CA THR A 30 -25.70 -23.09 15.02
C THR A 30 -26.73 -22.09 15.56
N VAL A 31 -26.34 -20.83 15.68
CA VAL A 31 -27.21 -19.71 16.04
C VAL A 31 -27.09 -18.61 14.99
N ARG A 32 -28.24 -18.11 14.54
CA ARG A 32 -28.37 -17.01 13.59
C ARG A 32 -28.84 -15.72 14.28
N ALA A 33 -28.60 -14.60 13.62
CA ALA A 33 -29.03 -13.28 14.08
C ALA A 33 -30.55 -13.25 14.38
N GLY A 34 -30.95 -12.45 15.37
CA GLY A 34 -32.33 -12.38 15.86
C GLY A 34 -32.66 -13.31 17.03
N SER A 35 -31.72 -14.17 17.45
CA SER A 35 -31.92 -15.13 18.54
C SER A 35 -31.30 -14.67 19.85
N ARG A 36 -31.97 -14.95 20.98
CA ARG A 36 -31.34 -14.95 22.30
C ARG A 36 -30.76 -16.34 22.57
N CYS A 37 -29.44 -16.43 22.70
CA CYS A 37 -28.75 -17.70 22.93
C CYS A 37 -27.85 -17.66 24.17
N ALA A 38 -27.50 -18.83 24.68
CA ALA A 38 -26.40 -19.03 25.59
C ALA A 38 -25.23 -19.64 24.81
N ILE A 39 -24.03 -19.11 25.03
CA ILE A 39 -22.79 -19.54 24.36
C ILE A 39 -21.81 -20.00 25.42
N ASN A 40 -21.38 -21.26 25.34
CA ASN A 40 -20.35 -21.80 26.22
C ASN A 40 -18.97 -21.53 25.60
N LEU A 41 -18.15 -20.70 26.27
CA LEU A 41 -16.82 -20.32 25.81
C LEU A 41 -15.73 -21.12 26.51
N ALA A 42 -14.81 -21.68 25.74
CA ALA A 42 -13.63 -22.34 26.26
C ALA A 42 -12.67 -21.32 26.90
N GLN A 43 -12.17 -21.63 28.10
CA GLN A 43 -11.06 -20.90 28.74
C GLN A 43 -11.33 -19.42 29.01
N VAL A 44 -12.59 -19.02 29.19
CA VAL A 44 -12.97 -17.66 29.62
C VAL A 44 -13.74 -17.76 30.92
N ALA A 45 -13.23 -17.14 31.98
CA ALA A 45 -13.93 -17.07 33.26
C ALA A 45 -15.05 -16.03 33.22
N VAL A 46 -16.13 -16.27 33.96
CA VAL A 46 -17.27 -15.35 34.05
C VAL A 46 -16.84 -13.97 34.58
N THR A 47 -15.82 -13.92 35.44
CA THR A 47 -15.26 -12.68 36.00
C THR A 47 -14.53 -11.81 34.96
N GLU A 48 -14.13 -12.38 33.83
CA GLU A 48 -13.48 -11.68 32.72
C GLU A 48 -14.50 -11.05 31.76
N LEU A 49 -15.78 -11.43 31.88
CA LEU A 49 -16.86 -10.95 31.04
C LEU A 49 -17.70 -9.91 31.77
N ARG A 50 -18.14 -8.90 31.02
CA ARG A 50 -19.03 -7.85 31.50
C ARG A 50 -20.21 -7.68 30.56
N ARG A 51 -21.33 -7.24 31.13
CA ARG A 51 -22.45 -6.79 30.30
C ARG A 51 -21.98 -5.65 29.41
N GLY A 52 -22.23 -5.78 28.10
CA GLY A 52 -21.76 -4.83 27.11
C GLY A 52 -20.61 -5.35 26.25
N ASP A 53 -19.96 -6.44 26.67
CA ASP A 53 -18.98 -7.12 25.83
C ASP A 53 -19.65 -7.73 24.60
N VAL A 54 -18.97 -7.64 23.46
CA VAL A 54 -19.45 -8.12 22.16
C VAL A 54 -18.64 -9.34 21.75
N LEU A 55 -19.35 -10.40 21.34
CA LEU A 55 -18.75 -11.59 20.75
C LEU A 55 -18.78 -11.46 19.23
N THR A 56 -17.62 -11.59 18.59
CA THR A 56 -17.46 -11.49 17.12
C THR A 56 -16.45 -12.51 16.62
N HIS A 57 -16.42 -12.82 15.33
CA HIS A 57 -15.28 -13.56 14.81
C HIS A 57 -14.01 -12.67 14.85
N PRO A 58 -12.84 -13.26 15.14
CA PRO A 58 -11.60 -12.50 15.26
C PRO A 58 -11.32 -11.64 14.03
N GLY A 59 -11.21 -10.33 14.25
CA GLY A 59 -10.83 -9.36 13.23
C GLY A 59 -11.96 -8.91 12.29
N GLU A 60 -13.23 -9.25 12.56
CA GLU A 60 -14.38 -8.68 11.82
C GLU A 60 -14.84 -7.33 12.38
N LEU A 61 -14.72 -7.14 13.69
CA LEU A 61 -15.09 -5.90 14.38
C LEU A 61 -13.88 -5.29 15.10
N HIS A 62 -13.81 -3.96 15.11
CA HIS A 62 -12.82 -3.23 15.89
C HIS A 62 -13.50 -2.20 16.81
N PRO A 63 -13.17 -2.16 18.12
CA PRO A 63 -13.69 -1.14 19.03
C PRO A 63 -13.29 0.28 18.59
N SER A 64 -14.21 1.23 18.71
CA SER A 64 -14.03 2.60 18.25
C SER A 64 -14.18 3.63 19.38
N HIS A 65 -13.30 4.63 19.38
CA HIS A 65 -13.38 5.78 20.29
C HIS A 65 -14.01 7.02 19.66
N ILE A 66 -14.09 7.07 18.34
CA ILE A 66 -14.66 8.21 17.61
C ILE A 66 -15.62 7.65 16.57
N LEU A 67 -16.88 8.06 16.69
CA LEU A 67 -17.95 7.72 15.75
C LEU A 67 -18.39 9.00 15.06
N ASP A 68 -18.44 9.00 13.73
CA ASP A 68 -19.18 10.03 13.01
C ASP A 68 -20.66 9.60 12.97
N VAL A 69 -21.57 10.52 13.31
CA VAL A 69 -22.97 10.20 13.52
C VAL A 69 -23.89 11.25 12.90
N ARG A 70 -25.09 10.81 12.52
CA ARG A 70 -26.26 11.69 12.38
C ARG A 70 -26.93 11.76 13.75
N LEU A 71 -26.88 12.93 14.37
CA LEU A 71 -27.46 13.18 15.68
C LEU A 71 -28.83 13.83 15.54
N LYS A 72 -29.81 13.32 16.29
CA LYS A 72 -31.11 13.94 16.52
C LYS A 72 -31.24 14.35 17.99
N PHE A 73 -31.52 15.63 18.22
CA PHE A 73 -31.72 16.20 19.54
C PHE A 73 -33.23 16.38 19.80
N LEU A 74 -33.70 15.92 20.96
CA LEU A 74 -35.14 15.96 21.26
C LEU A 74 -35.60 17.39 21.56
N ASP A 75 -36.82 17.71 21.13
CA ASP A 75 -37.54 18.96 21.41
C ASP A 75 -37.91 19.12 22.89
N THR A 76 -37.86 18.02 23.65
CA THR A 76 -38.12 17.97 25.10
C THR A 76 -37.03 18.63 25.93
N SER A 77 -35.86 18.93 25.34
CA SER A 77 -34.76 19.59 26.04
C SER A 77 -34.99 21.09 26.12
N VAL A 78 -34.76 21.69 27.29
CA VAL A 78 -34.95 23.15 27.49
C VAL A 78 -33.79 23.97 26.92
N GLU A 79 -32.55 23.51 27.12
CA GLU A 79 -31.35 24.22 26.65
C GLU A 79 -30.82 23.62 25.34
N PRO A 80 -30.24 24.44 24.45
CA PRO A 80 -29.54 23.95 23.27
C PRO A 80 -28.36 23.05 23.63
N LEU A 81 -28.14 22.01 22.83
CA LEU A 81 -26.98 21.14 22.98
C LEU A 81 -25.72 21.88 22.52
N LYS A 82 -24.74 22.03 23.42
CA LYS A 82 -23.48 22.71 23.11
C LYS A 82 -22.48 21.74 22.48
N THR A 83 -21.66 22.22 21.56
CA THR A 83 -20.53 21.43 21.09
C THR A 83 -19.57 21.13 22.25
N ARG A 84 -19.00 19.92 22.23
CA ARG A 84 -18.17 19.34 23.30
C ARG A 84 -18.90 19.15 24.63
N GLN A 85 -20.22 19.03 24.62
CA GLN A 85 -20.99 18.67 25.81
C GLN A 85 -20.82 17.18 26.14
N ARG A 86 -20.58 16.89 27.41
CA ARG A 86 -20.51 15.52 27.94
C ARG A 86 -21.90 14.90 27.96
N VAL A 87 -21.98 13.62 27.59
CA VAL A 87 -23.22 12.83 27.57
C VAL A 87 -22.92 11.39 27.98
N LEU A 88 -23.94 10.66 28.41
CA LEU A 88 -23.92 9.20 28.46
C LEU A 88 -24.44 8.65 27.13
N ILE A 89 -23.64 7.83 26.47
CA ILE A 89 -23.97 7.19 25.21
C ILE A 89 -24.43 5.77 25.53
N HIS A 90 -25.62 5.42 25.06
CA HIS A 90 -26.16 4.07 25.12
C HIS A 90 -26.15 3.48 23.72
N HIS A 91 -25.44 2.36 23.56
CA HIS A 91 -25.40 1.59 22.33
C HIS A 91 -25.45 0.11 22.69
N ALA A 92 -26.32 -0.65 22.01
CA ALA A 92 -26.65 -2.03 22.34
C ALA A 92 -26.89 -2.24 23.86
N THR A 93 -26.08 -3.07 24.51
CA THR A 93 -26.16 -3.35 25.95
C THR A 93 -25.18 -2.55 26.80
N THR A 94 -24.54 -1.53 26.22
CA THR A 94 -23.43 -0.79 26.80
C THR A 94 -23.81 0.66 27.08
N GLN A 95 -23.31 1.19 28.19
CA GLN A 95 -23.40 2.61 28.54
C GLN A 95 -21.98 3.14 28.78
N VAL A 96 -21.59 4.17 28.05
CA VAL A 96 -20.27 4.81 28.18
C VAL A 96 -20.40 6.31 28.31
N LEU A 97 -19.41 6.93 28.96
CA LEU A 97 -19.28 8.37 28.95
C LEU A 97 -18.65 8.80 27.62
N GLY A 98 -19.17 9.88 27.04
CA GLY A 98 -18.58 10.49 25.87
C GLY A 98 -18.87 11.98 25.77
N THR A 99 -18.47 12.55 24.65
CA THR A 99 -18.63 13.97 24.34
C THR A 99 -19.17 14.12 22.92
N VAL A 100 -20.23 14.91 22.75
CA VAL A 100 -20.77 15.26 21.42
C VAL A 100 -19.99 16.44 20.86
N THR A 101 -19.39 16.32 19.68
CA THR A 101 -18.79 17.43 18.94
C THR A 101 -19.59 17.70 17.68
N LEU A 102 -20.34 18.81 17.67
CA LEU A 102 -21.08 19.26 16.49
C LEU A 102 -20.11 19.78 15.41
N LEU A 103 -20.40 19.49 14.14
CA LEU A 103 -19.51 19.82 13.01
C LEU A 103 -19.93 21.07 12.24
N ASP A 104 -21.22 21.35 12.16
CA ASP A 104 -21.80 22.46 11.38
C ASP A 104 -21.90 23.77 12.20
N SER A 105 -22.37 23.63 13.44
CA SER A 105 -22.76 24.74 14.32
C SER A 105 -22.17 24.56 15.73
N PRO A 106 -21.88 25.64 16.49
CA PRO A 106 -21.47 25.55 17.89
C PRO A 106 -22.57 25.04 18.82
N THR A 107 -23.84 25.16 18.44
CA THR A 107 -25.01 24.70 19.21
C THR A 107 -26.03 24.01 18.29
N LEU A 108 -26.83 23.11 18.86
CA LEU A 108 -27.97 22.47 18.22
C LEU A 108 -29.22 22.73 19.06
N GLU A 109 -30.21 23.38 18.44
CA GLU A 109 -31.48 23.70 19.10
C GLU A 109 -32.34 22.44 19.33
N PRO A 110 -33.18 22.41 20.38
CA PRO A 110 -34.14 21.34 20.62
C PRO A 110 -34.96 20.99 19.37
N GLY A 111 -35.11 19.70 19.08
CA GLY A 111 -35.79 19.18 17.88
C GLY A 111 -34.92 19.16 16.62
N GLY A 112 -33.71 19.72 16.67
CA GLY A 112 -32.79 19.78 15.54
C GLY A 112 -32.04 18.47 15.26
N GLU A 113 -31.45 18.41 14.07
CA GLU A 113 -30.53 17.35 13.65
C GLU A 113 -29.21 17.93 13.16
N ALA A 114 -28.10 17.21 13.37
CA ALA A 114 -26.78 17.63 12.92
C ALA A 114 -25.86 16.44 12.64
N LEU A 115 -24.87 16.67 11.77
CA LEU A 115 -23.70 15.80 11.72
C LEU A 115 -22.79 16.11 12.91
N ALA A 116 -22.38 15.07 13.62
CA ALA A 116 -21.58 15.19 14.83
C ALA A 116 -20.55 14.07 14.95
N GLN A 117 -19.59 14.25 15.86
CA GLN A 117 -18.74 13.16 16.35
C GLN A 117 -19.11 12.83 17.79
N LEU A 118 -19.32 11.55 18.07
CA LEU A 118 -19.26 11.03 19.43
C LEU A 118 -17.83 10.67 19.75
N ARG A 119 -17.25 11.32 20.77
CA ARG A 119 -15.91 11.03 21.27
C ARG A 119 -16.05 10.30 22.59
N ILE A 120 -15.78 9.02 22.56
CA ILE A 120 -15.92 8.10 23.66
C ILE A 120 -14.63 8.11 24.48
N ASP A 121 -14.77 7.81 25.77
CA ASP A 121 -13.62 7.65 26.66
C ASP A 121 -12.61 6.61 26.13
N ARG A 122 -11.32 6.81 26.45
CA ARG A 122 -10.24 5.93 25.99
C ARG A 122 -10.26 4.56 26.65
N ASP A 123 -10.84 4.45 27.84
CA ASP A 123 -10.85 3.18 28.58
C ASP A 123 -12.07 2.32 28.24
N THR A 124 -13.06 2.87 27.52
CA THR A 124 -14.34 2.20 27.22
C THR A 124 -14.79 2.38 25.77
N PRO A 125 -14.03 1.90 24.76
CA PRO A 125 -14.43 2.00 23.37
C PRO A 125 -15.76 1.29 23.09
N LEU A 126 -16.50 1.76 22.09
CA LEU A 126 -17.74 1.12 21.65
C LEU A 126 -17.50 0.18 20.47
N CYS A 127 -18.11 -1.00 20.54
CA CYS A 127 -18.16 -1.99 19.49
C CYS A 127 -19.39 -1.72 18.61
N ALA A 128 -19.31 -0.70 17.76
CA ALA A 128 -20.40 -0.29 16.87
C ALA A 128 -20.03 -0.54 15.40
N ILE A 129 -21.03 -0.62 14.55
CA ILE A 129 -20.91 -0.63 13.08
C ILE A 129 -21.72 0.51 12.46
N PRO A 130 -21.42 0.92 11.21
CA PRO A 130 -22.30 1.83 10.48
C PRO A 130 -23.73 1.31 10.39
N GLY A 131 -24.71 2.20 10.50
CA GLY A 131 -26.14 1.88 10.57
C GLY A 131 -26.66 1.61 11.98
N ASP A 132 -25.80 1.41 12.98
CA ASP A 132 -26.23 1.21 14.35
C ASP A 132 -26.92 2.44 14.92
N ARG A 133 -28.01 2.21 15.65
CA ARG A 133 -28.70 3.26 16.40
C ARG A 133 -28.15 3.37 17.82
N PHE A 134 -28.10 4.61 18.31
CA PHE A 134 -27.70 4.90 19.69
C PHE A 134 -28.65 5.91 20.34
N LEU A 135 -28.59 5.97 21.66
CA LEU A 135 -29.27 6.99 22.47
C LEU A 135 -28.23 7.80 23.23
N ILE A 136 -28.52 9.08 23.45
CA ILE A 136 -27.74 9.94 24.35
C ILE A 136 -28.59 10.41 25.51
N ARG A 137 -27.98 10.39 26.69
CA ARG A 137 -28.57 10.91 27.92
C ARG A 137 -27.71 12.03 28.48
N GLY A 138 -28.40 13.07 28.94
CA GLY A 138 -27.80 14.12 29.75
C GLY A 138 -27.64 13.67 31.20
N PHE A 139 -27.37 14.65 32.07
CA PHE A 139 -27.24 14.44 33.51
C PHE A 139 -28.38 15.08 34.32
N VAL A 140 -29.25 15.85 33.65
CA VAL A 140 -30.40 16.51 34.26
C VAL A 140 -31.66 15.80 33.78
N PRO A 141 -32.55 15.36 34.70
CA PRO A 141 -33.84 14.78 34.33
C PRO A 141 -34.74 15.80 33.60
N GLN A 142 -35.40 15.34 32.55
CA GLN A 142 -36.46 16.00 31.79
C GLN A 142 -37.81 15.42 32.22
N GLU A 143 -38.85 16.25 32.14
CA GLU A 143 -40.22 15.83 32.42
C GLU A 143 -40.63 14.69 31.46
N HIS A 144 -41.13 13.57 31.96
CA HIS A 144 -41.55 12.37 31.20
C HIS A 144 -40.48 11.60 30.39
N TYR A 145 -39.28 12.14 30.16
CA TYR A 145 -38.23 11.51 29.33
C TYR A 145 -36.98 11.04 30.11
N GLY A 146 -37.02 11.17 31.44
CA GLY A 146 -35.88 10.84 32.29
C GLY A 146 -34.68 11.68 31.89
N THR A 147 -33.49 11.11 31.80
CA THR A 147 -32.30 11.85 31.35
C THR A 147 -32.07 11.78 29.84
N THR A 148 -33.00 11.25 29.05
CA THR A 148 -32.82 11.11 27.59
C THR A 148 -32.95 12.47 26.90
N ILE A 149 -31.96 12.81 26.07
CA ILE A 149 -31.92 14.10 25.38
C ILE A 149 -31.84 13.96 23.85
N GLY A 150 -31.59 12.75 23.34
CA GLY A 150 -31.39 12.53 21.92
C GLY A 150 -30.96 11.11 21.58
N GLY A 151 -30.58 10.94 20.32
CA GLY A 151 -30.04 9.70 19.78
C GLY A 151 -29.62 9.89 18.34
N GLY A 152 -29.44 8.81 17.60
CA GLY A 152 -29.05 8.92 16.21
C GLY A 152 -28.59 7.62 15.61
N GLU A 153 -27.90 7.75 14.48
CA GLU A 153 -27.34 6.65 13.71
C GLU A 153 -25.84 6.83 13.50
N VAL A 154 -25.09 5.74 13.60
CA VAL A 154 -23.66 5.69 13.34
C VAL A 154 -23.43 5.69 11.84
N LEU A 155 -22.71 6.69 11.32
CA LEU A 155 -22.38 6.79 9.90
C LEU A 155 -21.01 6.17 9.59
N ARG A 156 -20.04 6.35 10.49
CA ARG A 156 -18.69 5.82 10.38
C ARG A 156 -18.13 5.46 11.76
N VAL A 157 -17.40 4.36 11.79
CA VAL A 157 -16.59 3.92 12.95
C VAL A 157 -15.11 4.11 12.69
N GLN A 158 -14.29 4.03 13.75
CA GLN A 158 -12.84 4.26 13.69
C GLN A 158 -12.49 5.61 13.04
N ALA A 159 -13.34 6.62 13.26
CA ALA A 159 -13.20 7.91 12.60
C ALA A 159 -11.96 8.66 13.11
N ALA A 160 -11.33 9.43 12.22
CA ALA A 160 -10.33 10.39 12.69
C ALA A 160 -11.03 11.58 13.35
N LYS A 161 -10.30 12.29 14.21
CA LYS A 161 -10.78 13.55 14.78
C LYS A 161 -10.98 14.57 13.66
N LEU A 162 -12.22 15.01 13.45
CA LEU A 162 -12.54 16.04 12.47
C LEU A 162 -12.42 17.44 13.11
N LYS A 163 -12.11 18.43 12.27
CA LYS A 163 -12.16 19.84 12.65
C LYS A 163 -13.52 20.42 12.21
N PRO A 164 -14.32 21.00 13.12
CA PRO A 164 -15.60 21.63 12.77
C PRO A 164 -15.41 22.68 11.65
N ARG A 165 -16.38 22.77 10.72
CA ARG A 165 -16.47 23.76 9.62
C ARG A 165 -15.41 23.66 8.49
N ASN A 166 -15.07 22.46 8.03
CA ASN A 166 -14.11 22.23 6.93
C ASN A 166 -14.60 21.19 5.90
N ALA A 167 -13.77 20.87 4.90
CA ALA A 167 -13.98 19.81 3.90
C ALA A 167 -14.38 18.45 4.51
N ASP A 168 -13.95 18.17 5.75
CA ASP A 168 -14.33 16.99 6.52
C ASP A 168 -15.84 16.85 6.72
N THR A 169 -16.54 17.95 6.96
CA THR A 169 -18.00 17.97 7.13
C THR A 169 -18.71 17.63 5.82
N GLN A 170 -18.24 18.20 4.71
CA GLN A 170 -18.78 17.90 3.38
C GLN A 170 -18.55 16.44 3.00
N ALA A 171 -17.37 15.90 3.32
CA ALA A 171 -17.06 14.49 3.09
C ALA A 171 -17.95 13.55 3.91
N LEU A 172 -18.28 13.91 5.16
CA LEU A 172 -19.22 13.13 5.97
C LEU A 172 -20.66 13.24 5.44
N ALA A 173 -21.09 14.42 4.99
CA ALA A 173 -22.40 14.60 4.37
C ALA A 173 -22.54 13.82 3.05
N ALA A 174 -21.44 13.67 2.29
CA ALA A 174 -21.40 12.79 1.13
C ALA A 174 -21.52 11.33 1.55
N LEU A 175 -20.75 10.88 2.55
CA LEU A 175 -20.80 9.51 3.07
C LEU A 175 -22.20 9.11 3.56
N GLU A 176 -22.93 10.03 4.20
CA GLU A 176 -24.29 9.76 4.66
C GLU A 176 -25.23 9.34 3.52
N ARG A 177 -25.08 9.95 2.35
CA ARG A 177 -25.89 9.67 1.16
C ARG A 177 -25.31 8.59 0.26
N ALA A 178 -24.08 8.16 0.55
CA ALA A 178 -23.33 7.25 -0.27
C ALA A 178 -23.93 5.84 -0.22
N ASP A 179 -24.00 5.20 -1.39
CA ASP A 179 -24.26 3.77 -1.47
C ASP A 179 -23.07 2.96 -0.93
N GLN A 180 -23.18 1.64 -0.96
CA GLN A 180 -22.14 0.77 -0.41
C GLN A 180 -20.82 0.89 -1.18
N SER A 181 -20.84 0.96 -2.51
CA SER A 181 -19.64 1.08 -3.35
C SER A 181 -18.94 2.41 -3.09
N GLU A 182 -19.71 3.50 -3.08
CA GLU A 182 -19.23 4.84 -2.77
C GLU A 182 -18.63 4.90 -1.35
N ARG A 183 -19.23 4.22 -0.37
CA ARG A 183 -18.69 4.11 1.00
C ARG A 183 -17.34 3.43 1.02
N LEU A 184 -17.15 2.32 0.29
CA LEU A 184 -15.85 1.64 0.20
C LEU A 184 -14.77 2.58 -0.34
N VAL A 185 -15.07 3.27 -1.45
CA VAL A 185 -14.16 4.24 -2.08
C VAL A 185 -13.84 5.39 -1.12
N HIS A 186 -14.84 5.91 -0.40
CA HIS A 186 -14.65 6.97 0.61
C HIS A 186 -13.72 6.54 1.75
N GLU A 187 -13.88 5.32 2.29
CA GLU A 187 -13.04 4.80 3.37
C GLU A 187 -11.59 4.59 2.93
N ILE A 188 -11.38 4.06 1.72
CA ILE A 188 -10.04 3.87 1.16
C ILE A 188 -9.40 5.24 0.86
N SER A 189 -10.13 6.17 0.23
CA SER A 189 -9.62 7.52 -0.08
C SER A 189 -9.10 8.25 1.16
N ARG A 190 -9.82 8.12 2.28
CA ARG A 190 -9.44 8.65 3.60
C ARG A 190 -8.12 8.08 4.15
N SER A 191 -7.77 6.85 3.81
CA SER A 191 -6.50 6.22 4.20
C SER A 191 -5.30 6.72 3.39
N ASN A 192 -5.56 7.45 2.29
CA ASN A 192 -4.56 8.05 1.42
C ASN A 192 -3.52 7.02 0.94
N HIS A 193 -2.22 7.29 1.08
CA HIS A 193 -1.15 6.42 0.62
C HIS A 193 -0.95 5.17 1.50
N ARG A 194 -1.56 5.10 2.70
CA ARG A 194 -1.51 3.90 3.54
C ARG A 194 -2.35 2.77 2.93
N GLY A 195 -3.46 3.14 2.28
CA GLY A 195 -4.46 2.18 1.83
C GLY A 195 -5.14 1.43 2.97
N LEU A 196 -5.92 0.43 2.59
CA LEU A 196 -6.59 -0.52 3.49
C LEU A 196 -6.49 -1.94 2.93
N SER A 197 -6.36 -2.93 3.81
CA SER A 197 -6.64 -4.32 3.42
C SER A 197 -8.15 -4.55 3.31
N ARG A 198 -8.57 -5.65 2.64
CA ARG A 198 -9.99 -6.05 2.60
C ARG A 198 -10.60 -6.21 3.99
N GLN A 199 -9.84 -6.80 4.92
CA GLN A 199 -10.27 -6.99 6.30
C GLN A 199 -10.44 -5.66 7.05
N GLU A 200 -9.47 -4.73 6.94
CA GLU A 200 -9.59 -3.40 7.56
C GLU A 200 -10.77 -2.62 6.99
N LEU A 201 -11.06 -2.79 5.70
CA LEU A 201 -12.22 -2.18 5.07
C LEU A 201 -13.53 -2.78 5.58
N GLY A 202 -13.62 -4.11 5.70
CA GLY A 202 -14.76 -4.80 6.30
C GLY A 202 -15.07 -4.30 7.72
N GLN A 203 -14.04 -4.13 8.55
CA GLN A 203 -14.17 -3.57 9.90
C GLN A 203 -14.72 -2.14 9.93
N ARG A 204 -14.55 -1.36 8.85
CA ARG A 204 -15.03 0.03 8.77
C ARG A 204 -16.46 0.14 8.28
N VAL A 205 -16.88 -0.78 7.41
CA VAL A 205 -18.25 -0.79 6.85
C VAL A 205 -19.18 -1.76 7.56
N GLY A 206 -18.66 -2.59 8.47
CA GLY A 206 -19.45 -3.54 9.24
C GLY A 206 -19.84 -4.80 8.46
N LEU A 207 -19.01 -5.21 7.50
CA LEU A 207 -19.25 -6.36 6.62
C LEU A 207 -18.05 -7.31 6.63
N THR A 208 -18.29 -8.59 6.36
CA THR A 208 -17.21 -9.58 6.30
C THR A 208 -16.38 -9.40 5.04
N THR A 209 -15.18 -9.99 5.01
CA THR A 209 -14.35 -9.97 3.79
C THR A 209 -15.02 -10.71 2.64
N ASP A 210 -15.74 -11.80 2.95
CA ASP A 210 -16.47 -12.60 1.97
C ASP A 210 -17.64 -11.81 1.38
N ASP A 211 -18.42 -11.11 2.21
CA ASP A 211 -19.54 -10.27 1.75
C ASP A 211 -19.10 -9.11 0.83
N LEU A 212 -17.84 -8.68 0.96
CA LEU A 212 -17.29 -7.57 0.19
C LEU A 212 -16.47 -7.99 -1.03
N SER A 213 -16.14 -9.28 -1.19
CA SER A 213 -15.13 -9.69 -2.16
C SER A 213 -15.52 -9.33 -3.59
N ASP A 214 -16.73 -9.74 -4.01
CA ASP A 214 -17.22 -9.49 -5.37
C ASP A 214 -17.30 -7.99 -5.67
N GLN A 215 -17.80 -7.20 -4.71
CA GLN A 215 -17.92 -5.75 -4.87
C GLN A 215 -16.55 -5.05 -4.96
N ILE A 216 -15.57 -5.48 -4.16
CA ILE A 216 -14.20 -4.95 -4.25
C ILE A 216 -13.59 -5.33 -5.60
N ASP A 217 -13.78 -6.57 -6.05
CA ASP A 217 -13.24 -7.04 -7.33
C ASP A 217 -13.86 -6.30 -8.51
N GLU A 218 -15.16 -6.01 -8.48
CA GLU A 218 -15.85 -5.14 -9.45
C GLU A 218 -15.27 -3.73 -9.48
N LEU A 219 -15.03 -3.11 -8.31
CA LEU A 219 -14.44 -1.77 -8.21
C LEU A 219 -12.98 -1.73 -8.69
N VAL A 220 -12.23 -2.82 -8.51
CA VAL A 220 -10.88 -2.95 -9.07
C VAL A 220 -10.95 -3.13 -10.59
N ALA A 221 -11.89 -3.92 -11.10
CA ALA A 221 -12.08 -4.13 -12.53
C ALA A 221 -12.58 -2.87 -13.25
N SER A 222 -13.43 -2.06 -12.62
CA SER A 222 -13.88 -0.76 -13.14
C SER A 222 -12.79 0.33 -13.09
N GLY A 223 -11.73 0.09 -12.33
CA GLY A 223 -10.63 1.03 -12.14
C GLY A 223 -10.92 2.13 -11.11
N GLU A 224 -11.98 2.01 -10.31
CA GLU A 224 -12.28 2.91 -9.20
C GLU A 224 -11.38 2.66 -7.99
N LEU A 225 -10.93 1.41 -7.82
CA LEU A 225 -9.93 0.98 -6.87
C LEU A 225 -8.72 0.35 -7.58
N ILE A 226 -7.58 0.33 -6.89
CA ILE A 226 -6.40 -0.40 -7.32
C ILE A 226 -5.96 -1.33 -6.18
N ALA A 227 -5.86 -2.61 -6.49
CA ALA A 227 -5.26 -3.61 -5.63
C ALA A 227 -3.74 -3.67 -5.85
N ALA A 228 -2.98 -3.19 -4.87
CA ALA A 228 -1.53 -3.31 -4.85
C ALA A 228 -1.14 -4.57 -4.07
N ALA A 229 -0.67 -5.60 -4.78
CA ALA A 229 -0.21 -6.86 -4.19
C ALA A 229 1.32 -6.98 -4.29
N HIS A 230 1.91 -7.62 -3.27
CA HIS A 230 3.30 -8.09 -3.32
C HIS A 230 3.29 -9.62 -3.42
N SER A 231 4.28 -10.22 -4.08
CA SER A 231 4.37 -11.67 -4.25
C SER A 231 4.37 -12.47 -2.94
N GLU A 232 4.77 -11.83 -1.83
CA GLU A 232 4.81 -12.43 -0.48
C GLU A 232 4.04 -11.61 0.58
N GLY A 233 3.30 -10.56 0.19
CA GLY A 233 2.71 -9.59 1.13
C GLY A 233 1.19 -9.47 1.03
N ALA A 234 0.57 -8.90 2.07
CA ALA A 234 -0.86 -8.61 2.08
C ALA A 234 -1.22 -7.54 1.04
N GLU A 235 -2.33 -7.79 0.32
CA GLU A 235 -2.92 -6.84 -0.62
C GLU A 235 -3.33 -5.54 0.09
N VAL A 236 -3.04 -4.41 -0.56
CA VAL A 236 -3.44 -3.08 -0.11
C VAL A 236 -4.26 -2.41 -1.20
N LEU A 237 -5.48 -1.99 -0.84
CA LEU A 237 -6.37 -1.23 -1.70
C LEU A 237 -6.08 0.28 -1.58
N ILE A 238 -5.96 0.95 -2.73
CA ILE A 238 -5.86 2.41 -2.83
C ILE A 238 -6.80 2.93 -3.92
N VAL A 239 -7.06 4.24 -3.93
CA VAL A 239 -7.77 4.90 -5.04
C VAL A 239 -6.78 5.41 -6.11
N PRO A 240 -7.15 5.44 -7.41
CA PRO A 240 -6.27 5.90 -8.49
C PRO A 240 -5.66 7.29 -8.28
N ALA A 241 -6.41 8.20 -7.68
CA ALA A 241 -5.94 9.56 -7.38
C ALA A 241 -4.75 9.59 -6.39
N VAL A 242 -4.58 8.55 -5.56
CA VAL A 242 -3.39 8.40 -4.70
C VAL A 242 -2.18 8.04 -5.55
N LEU A 243 -2.30 7.03 -6.43
CA LEU A 243 -1.22 6.62 -7.32
C LEU A 243 -0.76 7.78 -8.21
N ALA A 244 -1.68 8.49 -8.85
CA ALA A 244 -1.37 9.65 -9.70
C ALA A 244 -0.61 10.76 -8.95
N ARG A 245 -0.95 11.02 -7.68
CA ARG A 245 -0.21 11.98 -6.84
C ARG A 245 1.19 11.49 -6.50
N LEU A 246 1.37 10.19 -6.25
CA LEU A 246 2.68 9.58 -6.00
C LEU A 246 3.55 9.59 -7.25
N GLU A 247 2.98 9.31 -8.43
CA GLU A 247 3.66 9.42 -9.73
C GLU A 247 4.16 10.84 -9.94
N LYS A 248 3.28 11.84 -9.83
CA LYS A 248 3.65 13.25 -9.97
C LYS A 248 4.75 13.67 -9.00
N ARG A 249 4.63 13.25 -7.73
CA ARG A 249 5.66 13.53 -6.73
C ARG A 249 7.01 12.91 -7.10
N THR A 250 6.99 11.68 -7.62
CA THR A 250 8.19 10.97 -8.06
C THR A 250 8.83 11.67 -9.25
N THR A 251 8.06 12.04 -10.27
CA THR A 251 8.58 12.78 -11.43
C THR A 251 9.14 14.14 -11.04
N ASP A 252 8.49 14.88 -10.12
CA ASP A 252 8.98 16.17 -9.61
C ASP A 252 10.29 16.02 -8.82
N LEU A 253 10.46 14.90 -8.11
CA LEU A 253 11.72 14.58 -7.42
C LEU A 253 12.81 14.27 -8.43
N LEU A 254 12.55 13.43 -9.44
CA LEU A 254 13.52 13.08 -10.47
C LEU A 254 13.95 14.30 -11.29
N ALA A 255 13.04 15.21 -11.61
CA ALA A 255 13.35 16.44 -12.34
C ALA A 255 14.34 17.37 -11.61
N LYS A 256 14.44 17.26 -10.28
CA LYS A 256 15.38 18.03 -9.45
C LYS A 256 16.76 17.38 -9.35
N HIS A 257 16.95 16.16 -9.85
CA HIS A 257 18.22 15.45 -9.85
C HIS A 257 18.85 15.46 -11.25
N PRO A 258 20.05 16.04 -11.45
CA PRO A 258 20.74 16.07 -12.73
C PRO A 258 21.04 14.65 -13.27
N THR A 259 20.17 14.25 -14.19
CA THR A 259 20.06 13.15 -15.17
C THR A 259 21.20 12.19 -15.54
N SER A 260 22.42 12.20 -14.99
CA SER A 260 23.43 11.20 -15.39
C SER A 260 23.49 9.96 -14.48
N ASP A 261 23.27 10.09 -13.17
CA ASP A 261 23.50 8.97 -12.24
C ASP A 261 22.22 8.29 -11.73
N GLY A 262 21.04 8.89 -11.91
CA GLY A 262 19.76 8.40 -11.38
C GLY A 262 19.63 8.50 -9.85
N LEU A 263 18.41 8.42 -9.34
CA LEU A 263 18.10 8.44 -7.90
C LEU A 263 18.03 6.99 -7.37
N PRO A 264 18.80 6.60 -6.34
CA PRO A 264 18.64 5.29 -5.71
C PRO A 264 17.18 5.06 -5.27
N THR A 265 16.63 3.88 -5.58
CA THR A 265 15.24 3.54 -5.21
C THR A 265 14.99 3.58 -3.71
N ALA A 266 15.99 3.22 -2.89
CA ALA A 266 15.97 3.38 -1.44
C ALA A 266 15.87 4.86 -1.00
N GLU A 267 16.60 5.76 -1.66
CA GLU A 267 16.52 7.20 -1.38
C GLU A 267 15.19 7.79 -1.84
N LEU A 268 14.63 7.32 -2.97
CA LEU A 268 13.28 7.68 -3.38
C LEU A 268 12.26 7.25 -2.32
N ARG A 269 12.39 6.04 -1.79
CA ARG A 269 11.51 5.50 -0.75
C ARG A 269 11.49 6.39 0.50
N GLU A 270 12.65 6.90 0.92
CA GLU A 270 12.78 7.82 2.05
C GLU A 270 12.15 9.21 1.79
N LYS A 271 12.15 9.65 0.52
CA LYS A 271 11.55 10.94 0.10
C LYS A 271 10.04 10.87 -0.12
N LEU A 272 9.47 9.66 -0.17
CA LEU A 272 8.04 9.41 -0.24
C LEU A 272 7.44 9.25 1.18
N PRO A 273 6.11 9.34 1.34
CA PRO A 273 5.49 9.23 2.66
C PRO A 273 5.87 7.96 3.42
N THR A 274 6.25 8.10 4.69
CA THR A 274 6.71 6.98 5.53
C THR A 274 5.66 5.88 5.68
N ALA A 275 4.38 6.23 5.72
CA ALA A 275 3.28 5.28 5.86
C ALA A 275 2.88 4.59 4.52
N LEU A 276 3.61 4.84 3.42
CA LEU A 276 3.39 4.15 2.15
C LEU A 276 3.79 2.67 2.30
N PRO A 277 2.92 1.69 2.02
CA PRO A 277 3.28 0.27 2.07
C PRO A 277 4.17 -0.16 0.90
N SER A 278 4.95 -1.22 1.09
CA SER A 278 5.81 -1.80 0.03
C SER A 278 5.04 -2.20 -1.24
N PRO A 279 3.87 -2.87 -1.16
CA PRO A 279 3.10 -3.21 -2.36
C PRO A 279 2.74 -1.98 -3.21
N VAL A 280 2.36 -0.87 -2.56
CA VAL A 280 1.99 0.37 -3.25
C VAL A 280 3.23 1.05 -3.86
N PHE A 281 4.38 0.99 -3.19
CA PHE A 281 5.64 1.53 -3.72
C PHE A 281 6.11 0.75 -4.95
N GLU A 282 6.02 -0.58 -4.94
CA GLU A 282 6.38 -1.42 -6.08
C GLU A 282 5.43 -1.20 -7.26
N LEU A 283 4.12 -1.14 -7.00
CA LEU A 283 3.13 -0.77 -8.00
C LEU A 283 3.45 0.57 -8.66
N LEU A 284 3.82 1.59 -7.85
CA LEU A 284 4.23 2.89 -8.36
C LEU A 284 5.43 2.79 -9.32
N LEU A 285 6.47 2.03 -8.95
CA LEU A 285 7.63 1.84 -9.82
C LEU A 285 7.26 1.10 -11.12
N ALA A 286 6.48 0.02 -11.01
CA ALA A 286 6.02 -0.76 -12.14
C ALA A 286 5.20 0.10 -13.11
N GLU A 287 4.28 0.93 -12.61
CA GLU A 287 3.44 1.78 -13.44
C GLU A 287 4.24 2.89 -14.13
N LEU A 288 5.20 3.52 -13.45
CA LEU A 288 6.08 4.51 -14.06
C LEU A 288 6.93 3.92 -15.20
N ILE A 289 7.43 2.69 -15.02
CA ILE A 289 8.18 1.95 -16.06
C ILE A 289 7.24 1.61 -17.22
N ARG A 290 6.05 1.06 -16.92
CA ARG A 290 5.04 0.65 -17.92
C ARG A 290 4.62 1.83 -18.81
N ARG A 291 4.48 3.02 -18.24
CA ARG A 291 4.18 4.26 -18.98
C ARG A 291 5.38 4.82 -19.77
N GLY A 292 6.57 4.26 -19.58
CA GLY A 292 7.77 4.60 -20.33
C GLY A 292 8.42 5.93 -19.95
N GLY A 293 7.99 6.58 -18.86
CA GLY A 293 8.54 7.85 -18.40
C GLY A 293 9.85 7.72 -17.62
N VAL A 294 10.14 6.52 -17.11
CA VAL A 294 11.35 6.23 -16.32
C VAL A 294 11.94 4.87 -16.68
N GLU A 295 13.18 4.67 -16.30
CA GLU A 295 13.87 3.38 -16.33
C GLU A 295 14.59 3.15 -15.00
N ILE A 296 14.75 1.86 -14.63
CA ILE A 296 15.49 1.45 -13.43
C ILE A 296 16.69 0.62 -13.87
N GLU A 297 17.89 1.08 -13.53
CA GLU A 297 19.15 0.37 -13.78
C GLU A 297 20.04 0.45 -12.55
N GLY A 298 20.67 -0.68 -12.15
CA GLY A 298 21.57 -0.72 -11.00
C GLY A 298 20.92 -0.30 -9.68
N GLY A 299 19.60 -0.50 -9.52
CA GLY A 299 18.84 -0.08 -8.34
C GLY A 299 18.54 1.43 -8.27
N LYS A 300 18.79 2.17 -9.36
CA LYS A 300 18.52 3.60 -9.47
C LYS A 300 17.46 3.86 -10.52
N ILE A 301 16.55 4.78 -10.22
CA ILE A 301 15.48 5.24 -11.10
C ILE A 301 15.87 6.57 -11.75
N ARG A 302 15.65 6.70 -13.06
CA ARG A 302 15.92 7.92 -13.82
C ARG A 302 14.84 8.17 -14.88
N PRO A 303 14.57 9.44 -15.26
CA PRO A 303 13.70 9.74 -16.38
C PRO A 303 14.26 9.10 -17.67
N LYS A 304 13.38 8.51 -18.47
CA LYS A 304 13.79 7.96 -19.77
C LYS A 304 14.16 9.13 -20.69
N GLN A 305 15.41 9.18 -21.14
CA GLN A 305 15.83 10.22 -22.08
C GLN A 305 15.42 9.82 -23.51
N PRO A 306 14.93 10.76 -24.34
CA PRO A 306 14.76 10.49 -25.75
C PRO A 306 16.12 10.13 -26.36
N LYS A 307 16.16 9.11 -27.22
CA LYS A 307 17.36 8.76 -27.99
C LYS A 307 17.72 9.97 -28.86
N VAL A 308 18.75 10.71 -28.45
CA VAL A 308 19.25 11.85 -29.23
C VAL A 308 19.97 11.29 -30.44
N GLU A 309 19.82 11.93 -31.60
CA GLU A 309 20.57 11.53 -32.78
C GLU A 309 22.08 11.56 -32.47
N LEU A 310 22.75 10.43 -32.67
CA LEU A 310 24.18 10.31 -32.40
C LEU A 310 24.95 11.37 -33.19
N SER A 311 25.83 12.11 -32.52
CA SER A 311 26.71 13.05 -33.19
C SER A 311 27.58 12.32 -34.23
N PRO A 312 28.08 13.01 -35.27
CA PRO A 312 28.96 12.39 -36.26
C PRO A 312 30.16 11.68 -35.60
N LEU A 313 30.73 12.29 -34.56
CA LEU A 313 31.81 11.69 -33.78
C LEU A 313 31.38 10.42 -33.02
N ALA A 314 30.17 10.41 -32.43
CA ALA A 314 29.65 9.23 -31.75
C ALA A 314 29.42 8.07 -32.73
N ARG A 315 28.91 8.33 -33.93
CA ARG A 315 28.79 7.30 -34.99
C ARG A 315 30.14 6.74 -35.41
N THR A 316 31.16 7.60 -35.58
CA THR A 316 32.52 7.15 -35.90
C THR A 316 33.10 6.27 -34.79
N ILE A 317 32.92 6.67 -33.53
CA ILE A 317 33.39 5.89 -32.38
C ILE A 317 32.63 4.55 -32.28
N GLU A 318 31.32 4.52 -32.51
CA GLU A 318 30.51 3.28 -32.57
C GLU A 318 31.09 2.30 -33.60
N GLY A 319 31.36 2.76 -34.83
CA GLY A 319 31.97 1.92 -35.87
C GLY A 319 33.35 1.37 -35.49
N HIS A 320 34.14 2.12 -34.71
CA HIS A 320 35.39 1.60 -34.17
C HIS A 320 35.15 0.49 -33.14
N PHE A 321 34.20 0.66 -32.22
CA PHE A 321 33.85 -0.39 -31.26
C PHE A 321 33.34 -1.66 -31.94
N GLU A 322 32.56 -1.52 -33.01
CA GLU A 322 32.13 -2.64 -33.84
C GLU A 322 33.34 -3.36 -34.45
N SER A 323 34.31 -2.62 -35.01
CA SER A 323 35.53 -3.20 -35.59
C SER A 323 36.47 -3.85 -34.56
N TRP A 324 36.51 -3.36 -33.32
CA TRP A 324 37.40 -3.87 -32.27
C TRP A 324 36.83 -5.12 -31.57
N GLY A 325 35.53 -5.37 -31.70
CA GLY A 325 34.83 -6.49 -31.06
C GLY A 325 35.08 -6.55 -29.56
N LEU A 326 35.54 -7.71 -29.07
CA LEU A 326 35.81 -7.97 -27.65
C LEU A 326 37.14 -7.40 -27.14
N THR A 327 37.95 -6.78 -28.01
CA THR A 327 39.30 -6.28 -27.67
C THR A 327 39.51 -4.77 -27.88
N PRO A 328 38.60 -3.89 -27.41
CA PRO A 328 38.75 -2.46 -27.62
C PRO A 328 39.88 -1.84 -26.78
N PRO A 329 40.39 -0.67 -27.19
CA PRO A 329 41.27 0.16 -26.37
C PRO A 329 40.58 0.63 -25.09
N ARG A 330 41.37 1.08 -24.10
CA ARG A 330 40.81 1.63 -22.87
C ARG A 330 40.15 2.99 -23.13
N PRO A 331 39.07 3.35 -22.40
CA PRO A 331 38.41 4.63 -22.58
C PRO A 331 39.35 5.86 -22.50
N LYS A 332 40.35 5.82 -21.62
CA LYS A 332 41.36 6.89 -21.46
C LYS A 332 42.30 7.05 -22.66
N GLU A 333 42.47 6.00 -23.46
CA GLU A 333 43.35 5.97 -24.63
C GLU A 333 42.60 6.31 -25.93
N LEU A 334 41.27 6.41 -25.90
CA LEU A 334 40.46 6.60 -27.11
C LEU A 334 40.67 7.97 -27.76
N ALA A 335 40.73 9.03 -26.96
CA ALA A 335 40.90 10.39 -27.47
C ALA A 335 42.23 10.52 -28.25
N SER A 336 43.33 10.03 -27.67
CA SER A 336 44.64 10.06 -28.32
C SER A 336 44.74 9.11 -29.51
N LYS A 337 44.19 7.90 -29.40
CA LYS A 337 44.24 6.89 -30.47
C LYS A 337 43.41 7.27 -31.70
N LEU A 338 42.31 7.99 -31.50
CA LEU A 338 41.42 8.43 -32.58
C LEU A 338 41.70 9.88 -33.03
N GLY A 339 42.66 10.58 -32.41
CA GLY A 339 43.02 11.95 -32.76
C GLY A 339 41.93 12.99 -32.45
N ASN A 340 41.06 12.71 -31.47
CA ASN A 340 39.92 13.54 -31.10
C ASN A 340 40.16 14.29 -29.77
N ASP A 341 39.42 15.38 -29.57
CA ASP A 341 39.40 16.07 -28.28
C ASP A 341 38.88 15.15 -27.16
N ALA A 342 39.49 15.23 -25.98
CA ALA A 342 39.18 14.36 -24.85
C ALA A 342 37.77 14.62 -24.28
N GLY A 343 37.32 15.88 -24.23
CA GLY A 343 35.98 16.25 -23.77
C GLY A 343 34.91 15.78 -24.74
N GLN A 344 35.12 15.99 -26.05
CA GLN A 344 34.22 15.52 -27.10
C GLN A 344 34.12 14.00 -27.15
N THR A 345 35.26 13.30 -26.99
CA THR A 345 35.29 11.83 -26.92
C THR A 345 34.53 11.31 -25.70
N ALA A 346 34.72 11.91 -24.52
CA ALA A 346 33.98 11.55 -23.32
C ALA A 346 32.47 11.76 -23.51
N THR A 347 32.06 12.85 -24.15
CA THR A 347 30.65 13.17 -24.45
C THR A 347 30.03 12.16 -25.41
N ALA A 348 30.78 11.78 -26.45
CA ALA A 348 30.36 10.75 -27.41
C ALA A 348 30.21 9.37 -26.74
N LEU A 349 31.17 8.97 -25.89
CA LEU A 349 31.09 7.71 -25.13
C LEU A 349 29.89 7.69 -24.18
N SER A 350 29.63 8.78 -23.46
CA SER A 350 28.45 8.90 -22.60
C SER A 350 27.15 8.75 -23.39
N SER A 351 27.09 9.30 -24.61
CA SER A 351 25.93 9.17 -25.49
C SER A 351 25.74 7.72 -25.98
N LEU A 352 26.83 7.04 -26.38
CA LEU A 352 26.79 5.64 -26.81
C LEU A 352 26.41 4.67 -25.68
N LEU A 353 26.89 4.93 -24.45
CA LEU A 353 26.50 4.17 -23.27
C LEU A 353 25.02 4.39 -22.94
N ARG A 354 24.55 5.64 -22.98
CA ARG A 354 23.14 5.99 -22.74
C ARG A 354 22.21 5.31 -23.75
N ASP A 355 22.61 5.27 -25.01
CA ASP A 355 21.80 4.70 -26.09
C ASP A 355 22.02 3.18 -26.26
N GLU A 356 22.72 2.54 -25.30
CA GLU A 356 23.02 1.10 -25.25
C GLU A 356 23.74 0.55 -26.49
N ARG A 357 24.47 1.41 -27.22
CA ARG A 357 25.30 1.00 -28.37
C ARG A 357 26.58 0.31 -27.92
N ILE A 358 27.09 0.72 -26.77
CA ILE A 358 28.22 0.09 -26.10
C ILE A 358 27.83 -0.25 -24.66
N VAL A 359 28.39 -1.34 -24.15
CA VAL A 359 28.15 -1.86 -22.81
C VAL A 359 29.39 -1.63 -21.95
N LYS A 360 29.18 -1.08 -20.75
CA LYS A 360 30.22 -0.95 -19.74
C LYS A 360 30.45 -2.27 -19.02
N VAL A 361 31.43 -3.04 -19.48
CA VAL A 361 31.85 -4.31 -18.85
C VAL A 361 32.48 -4.05 -17.49
N LYS A 362 33.34 -3.02 -17.40
CA LYS A 362 33.94 -2.50 -16.15
C LYS A 362 34.42 -1.06 -16.37
N PRO A 363 34.87 -0.32 -15.33
CA PRO A 363 35.25 1.09 -15.48
C PRO A 363 36.30 1.40 -16.57
N ASP A 364 37.20 0.47 -16.89
CA ASP A 364 38.23 0.62 -17.93
C ASP A 364 38.01 -0.24 -19.19
N LEU A 365 36.80 -0.79 -19.40
CA LEU A 365 36.49 -1.61 -20.58
C LEU A 365 35.04 -1.44 -21.00
N TYR A 366 34.83 -0.86 -22.18
CA TYR A 366 33.54 -0.78 -22.87
C TYR A 366 33.59 -1.67 -24.10
N VAL A 367 32.50 -2.31 -24.49
CA VAL A 367 32.45 -3.24 -25.62
C VAL A 367 31.18 -2.95 -26.44
N HIS A 368 31.22 -3.16 -27.75
CA HIS A 368 30.04 -2.98 -28.59
C HIS A 368 28.90 -3.91 -28.16
N ALA A 369 27.66 -3.41 -28.11
CA ALA A 369 26.52 -4.17 -27.64
C ALA A 369 26.28 -5.44 -28.47
N ALA A 370 26.45 -5.37 -29.80
CA ALA A 370 26.31 -6.54 -30.66
C ALA A 370 27.34 -7.65 -30.34
N ALA A 371 28.58 -7.26 -30.00
CA ALA A 371 29.62 -8.22 -29.63
C ALA A 371 29.34 -8.88 -28.28
N ILE A 372 28.75 -8.14 -27.32
CA ILE A 372 28.27 -8.71 -26.05
C ILE A 372 27.11 -9.67 -26.29
N ALA A 373 26.14 -9.32 -27.12
CA ALA A 373 24.99 -10.17 -27.43
C ALA A 373 25.43 -11.47 -28.13
N GLU A 374 26.35 -11.40 -29.08
CA GLU A 374 26.91 -12.58 -29.74
C GLU A 374 27.67 -13.48 -28.75
N LEU A 375 28.48 -12.88 -27.87
CA LEU A 375 29.21 -13.60 -26.84
C LEU A 375 28.26 -14.25 -25.81
N GLN A 376 27.18 -13.56 -25.43
CA GLN A 376 26.14 -14.11 -24.55
C GLN A 376 25.49 -15.34 -25.19
N GLY A 377 25.09 -15.27 -26.47
CA GLY A 377 24.50 -16.41 -27.17
C GLY A 377 25.45 -17.61 -27.24
N LYS A 378 26.74 -17.39 -27.48
CA LYS A 378 27.76 -18.45 -27.43
C LYS A 378 27.91 -19.06 -26.03
N LEU A 379 27.89 -18.23 -24.99
CA LEU A 379 27.99 -18.68 -23.60
C LEU A 379 26.77 -19.49 -23.18
N GLU A 380 25.56 -19.02 -23.49
CA GLU A 380 24.31 -19.72 -23.19
C GLU A 380 24.27 -21.07 -23.90
N ALA A 381 24.58 -21.12 -25.20
CA ALA A 381 24.66 -22.38 -25.95
C ALA A 381 25.67 -23.37 -25.35
N HIS A 382 26.83 -22.89 -24.89
CA HIS A 382 27.82 -23.74 -24.23
C HIS A 382 27.32 -24.27 -22.88
N LEU A 383 26.68 -23.41 -22.07
CA LEU A 383 26.13 -23.78 -20.77
C LEU A 383 24.95 -24.75 -20.90
N ASP A 384 24.13 -24.62 -21.94
CA ASP A 384 23.03 -25.55 -22.22
C ASP A 384 23.53 -26.93 -22.65
N ALA A 385 24.64 -26.98 -23.38
CA ALA A 385 25.23 -28.26 -23.80
C ALA A 385 26.05 -28.94 -22.69
N ASN A 386 26.78 -28.18 -21.86
CA ASN A 386 27.81 -28.72 -20.96
C ASN A 386 27.53 -28.49 -19.45
N GLY A 387 26.52 -27.68 -19.11
CA GLY A 387 26.13 -27.32 -17.73
C GLY A 387 27.10 -26.39 -16.98
N GLN A 388 28.36 -26.30 -17.43
CA GLN A 388 29.39 -25.46 -16.83
C GLN A 388 30.45 -25.04 -17.86
N ILE A 389 31.26 -24.04 -17.51
CA ILE A 389 32.37 -23.58 -18.33
C ILE A 389 33.63 -23.33 -17.50
N THR A 390 34.75 -23.88 -17.96
CA THR A 390 36.09 -23.70 -17.40
C THR A 390 36.76 -22.43 -17.95
N PRO A 391 37.82 -21.90 -17.30
CA PRO A 391 38.55 -20.75 -17.82
C PRO A 391 39.22 -21.01 -19.18
N ALA A 392 39.57 -22.27 -19.48
CA ALA A 392 40.17 -22.66 -20.76
C ALA A 392 39.13 -22.61 -21.90
N GLU A 393 37.95 -23.17 -21.66
CA GLU A 393 36.83 -23.13 -22.62
C GLU A 393 36.34 -21.69 -22.83
N TRP A 394 36.25 -20.90 -21.75
CA TRP A 394 35.90 -19.48 -21.84
C TRP A 394 36.90 -18.68 -22.70
N LYS A 395 38.19 -18.97 -22.58
CA LYS A 395 39.21 -18.38 -23.47
C LYS A 395 38.99 -18.80 -24.92
N GLY A 396 38.57 -20.05 -25.16
CA GLY A 396 38.18 -20.55 -26.48
C GLY A 396 37.01 -19.78 -27.08
N ILE A 397 35.94 -19.55 -26.30
CA ILE A 397 34.74 -18.83 -26.76
C ILE A 397 35.03 -17.35 -27.01
N THR A 398 35.77 -16.70 -26.12
CA THR A 398 36.07 -15.26 -26.23
C THR A 398 37.13 -14.95 -27.28
N GLY A 399 38.06 -15.87 -27.56
CA GLY A 399 39.19 -15.66 -28.45
C GLY A 399 40.16 -14.55 -28.00
N ALA A 400 39.95 -13.99 -26.80
CA ALA A 400 40.63 -12.80 -26.31
C ALA A 400 41.70 -13.14 -25.27
N SER A 401 42.65 -12.24 -25.07
CA SER A 401 43.66 -12.40 -24.01
C SER A 401 43.00 -12.32 -22.62
N ARG A 402 43.67 -12.85 -21.59
CA ARG A 402 43.19 -12.81 -20.19
C ARG A 402 42.79 -11.40 -19.73
N LYS A 403 43.45 -10.37 -20.26
CA LYS A 403 43.17 -8.95 -20.00
C LYS A 403 41.72 -8.56 -20.28
N TYR A 404 41.09 -9.15 -21.31
CA TYR A 404 39.71 -8.88 -21.73
C TYR A 404 38.75 -9.99 -21.31
N SER A 405 39.20 -11.24 -21.42
CA SER A 405 38.40 -12.43 -21.13
C SER A 405 37.92 -12.49 -19.66
N ILE A 406 38.78 -12.14 -18.69
CA ILE A 406 38.40 -12.16 -17.26
C ILE A 406 37.29 -11.14 -16.96
N PRO A 407 37.45 -9.84 -17.31
CA PRO A 407 36.38 -8.85 -17.13
C PRO A 407 35.05 -9.22 -17.77
N LEU A 408 35.08 -9.82 -18.97
CA LEU A 408 33.86 -10.26 -19.65
C LEU A 408 33.15 -11.37 -18.86
N ALA A 409 33.89 -12.30 -18.26
CA ALA A 409 33.31 -13.32 -17.39
C ALA A 409 32.69 -12.71 -16.12
N GLU A 410 33.39 -11.75 -15.49
CA GLU A 410 32.90 -11.03 -14.31
C GLU A 410 31.64 -10.20 -14.61
N TYR A 411 31.54 -9.64 -15.81
CA TYR A 411 30.34 -8.93 -16.26
C TYR A 411 29.11 -9.85 -16.32
N PHE A 412 29.25 -11.07 -16.88
CA PHE A 412 28.16 -12.05 -16.90
C PHE A 412 27.78 -12.57 -15.51
N ASP A 413 28.74 -12.63 -14.58
CA ASP A 413 28.45 -12.89 -13.17
C ASP A 413 27.64 -11.73 -12.54
N GLY A 414 28.01 -10.49 -12.87
CA GLY A 414 27.39 -9.25 -12.37
C GLY A 414 25.94 -9.06 -12.83
N ILE A 415 25.63 -9.37 -14.10
CA ILE A 415 24.25 -9.34 -14.62
C ILE A 415 23.45 -10.60 -14.25
N LYS A 416 24.00 -11.46 -13.38
CA LYS A 416 23.37 -12.68 -12.88
C LYS A 416 23.08 -13.73 -13.96
N LEU A 417 23.80 -13.74 -15.08
CA LEU A 417 23.69 -14.82 -16.07
C LEU A 417 24.46 -16.06 -15.59
N THR A 418 25.65 -15.85 -15.03
CA THR A 418 26.51 -16.92 -14.51
C THR A 418 26.79 -16.77 -13.02
N LEU A 419 27.21 -17.87 -12.41
CA LEU A 419 27.73 -17.91 -11.05
C LEU A 419 29.03 -18.71 -11.03
N ARG A 420 30.08 -18.13 -10.44
CA ARG A 420 31.35 -18.82 -10.20
C ARG A 420 31.22 -19.80 -9.03
N VAL A 421 31.47 -21.08 -9.31
CA VAL A 421 31.47 -22.17 -8.32
C VAL A 421 32.83 -22.86 -8.39
N GLY A 422 33.72 -22.52 -7.46
CA GLY A 422 35.13 -22.93 -7.52
C GLY A 422 35.84 -22.37 -8.76
N ASP A 423 36.39 -23.26 -9.58
CA ASP A 423 37.14 -22.91 -10.80
C ASP A 423 36.27 -22.84 -12.07
N VAL A 424 34.99 -23.18 -11.98
CA VAL A 424 34.06 -23.15 -13.12
C VAL A 424 32.96 -22.12 -12.93
N ARG A 425 32.30 -21.74 -14.02
CA ARG A 425 31.05 -20.97 -14.00
C ARG A 425 29.89 -21.83 -14.45
N LYS A 426 28.74 -21.63 -13.82
CA LYS A 426 27.47 -22.32 -14.13
C LYS A 426 26.39 -21.30 -14.43
N ARG A 427 25.34 -21.72 -15.14
CA ARG A 427 24.14 -20.90 -15.34
C ARG A 427 23.52 -20.61 -13.98
N ARG A 428 23.14 -19.35 -13.76
CA ARG A 428 22.41 -18.95 -12.57
C ARG A 428 20.93 -19.14 -12.86
N GLY A 429 20.27 -19.99 -12.06
CA GLY A 429 18.87 -20.37 -12.21
C GLY A 429 17.90 -19.23 -12.06
#